data_AF-A0A843UAB9-F1
#
_entry.id   AF-A0A843UAB9-F1
#
_cell.length_a   1.000
_cell.length_b   1.000
_cell.length_c   1.000
_cell.angle_alpha   90.00
_cell.angle_beta   90.00
_cell.angle_gamma   90.00
#
_symmetry.space_group_name_H-M   'P 1'
#
loop_
_entity.id
_entity.type
_entity.pdbx_description
1 polymer ?
#
loop_
_entity_poly.entity_id
_entity_poly.type
_entity_poly.pdbx_seq_one_letter_code
_entity_poly.pdbx_strand_id
1 'polypeptide(L)'
;RRRSGDLRTHARQPTSPGGGGDKPSENALLRVAWYGSELLGIAASFLRPSPPTIEADEGKEVAGEEGAGPSGRTQVVEAIKEDFQRSYFVTGNLTLNAYEEDCEFADPAGSFKGLQRFKRNCSNFGLLLVKSNMKLTKWEDFEDKGVGHWRFSCVMSFPWRPILSATGYTEYYFNADSGKVSRHVEHWNVPKMALLKQIFRPTRWVWSNSAAS
;
A
#
# COMPACT_ATOMS: atom_id res chain seq x y z
N ARG A 1 -15.82 49.34 -57.39
CA ARG A 1 -15.01 50.50 -56.90
C ARG A 1 -14.93 50.36 -55.37
N ARG A 2 -13.70 50.21 -54.82
CA ARG A 2 -13.18 50.50 -53.45
C ARG A 2 -14.22 50.65 -52.30
N ARG A 3 -14.21 49.90 -51.20
CA ARG A 3 -13.22 49.62 -50.10
C ARG A 3 -13.68 50.30 -48.79
N SER A 4 -13.73 49.49 -47.74
CA SER A 4 -13.33 49.72 -46.33
C SER A 4 -14.05 50.73 -45.42
N GLY A 5 -14.24 50.27 -44.18
CA GLY A 5 -14.49 51.07 -42.97
C GLY A 5 -15.30 50.25 -41.94
N ASP A 6 -14.72 49.29 -41.21
CA ASP A 6 -13.97 49.39 -39.94
C ASP A 6 -14.81 49.10 -38.67
N LEU A 7 -14.30 48.10 -37.95
CA LEU A 7 -14.28 47.81 -36.51
C LEU A 7 -15.26 48.42 -35.46
N ARG A 8 -15.85 47.47 -34.72
CA ARG A 8 -15.80 47.25 -33.25
C ARG A 8 -16.73 47.99 -32.26
N THR A 9 -17.45 47.11 -31.53
CA THR A 9 -17.75 47.05 -30.08
C THR A 9 -18.60 48.13 -29.43
N HIS A 10 -19.74 47.70 -28.85
CA HIS A 10 -19.95 47.67 -27.39
C HIS A 10 -21.26 46.94 -27.07
N ALA A 11 -21.21 45.88 -26.27
CA ALA A 11 -22.38 45.36 -25.58
C ALA A 11 -22.00 45.06 -24.12
N ARG A 12 -22.76 45.70 -23.23
CA ARG A 12 -22.62 45.77 -21.78
C ARG A 12 -22.74 44.40 -21.09
N GLN A 13 -22.05 44.28 -19.95
CA GLN A 13 -22.28 43.28 -18.91
C GLN A 13 -23.74 43.28 -18.39
N PRO A 14 -24.14 42.16 -17.77
CA PRO A 14 -24.55 42.24 -16.37
C PRO A 14 -23.93 41.15 -15.47
N THR A 15 -23.31 41.63 -14.38
CA THR A 15 -23.38 41.15 -12.99
C THR A 15 -23.60 39.65 -12.70
N SER A 16 -22.57 39.02 -12.10
CA SER A 16 -22.72 37.93 -11.12
C SER A 16 -23.21 38.51 -9.78
N PRO A 17 -23.88 37.71 -8.92
CA PRO A 17 -23.11 36.99 -7.90
C PRO A 17 -23.66 35.59 -7.60
N GLY A 18 -22.78 34.63 -7.38
CA GLY A 18 -23.18 33.27 -6.99
C GLY A 18 -21.96 32.40 -6.75
N GLY A 19 -21.27 32.64 -5.63
CA GLY A 19 -20.24 31.75 -5.13
C GLY A 19 -20.84 30.38 -4.79
N GLY A 20 -20.46 29.37 -5.56
CA GLY A 20 -20.61 27.97 -5.20
C GLY A 20 -19.21 27.41 -5.14
N GLY A 21 -18.68 27.24 -3.93
CA GLY A 21 -17.33 26.74 -3.72
C GLY A 21 -17.14 25.41 -4.45
N ASP A 22 -16.07 25.34 -5.25
CA ASP A 22 -15.53 24.09 -5.75
C ASP A 22 -15.32 23.19 -4.54
N LYS A 23 -16.22 22.22 -4.38
CA LYS A 23 -15.98 21.09 -3.49
C LYS A 23 -14.72 20.43 -4.07
N PRO A 24 -13.61 20.39 -3.32
CA PRO A 24 -12.40 19.75 -3.83
C PRO A 24 -12.79 18.35 -4.27
N SER A 25 -12.46 18.02 -5.52
CA SER A 25 -12.83 16.72 -6.09
C SER A 25 -12.39 15.63 -5.11
N GLU A 26 -13.20 14.58 -4.97
CA GLU A 26 -12.91 13.51 -4.01
C GLU A 26 -11.48 12.98 -4.19
N ASN A 27 -10.97 12.98 -5.42
CA ASN A 27 -9.57 12.67 -5.75
C ASN A 27 -8.54 13.64 -5.14
N ALA A 28 -8.83 14.95 -5.09
CA ALA A 28 -7.95 15.94 -4.47
C ALA A 28 -7.94 15.82 -2.94
N LEU A 29 -9.11 15.64 -2.32
CA LEU A 29 -9.20 15.37 -0.88
C LEU A 29 -8.53 14.06 -0.49
N LEU A 30 -8.70 13.01 -1.31
CA LEU A 30 -8.04 11.72 -1.11
C LEU A 30 -6.52 11.83 -1.24
N ARG A 31 -6.03 12.62 -2.20
CA ARG A 31 -4.58 12.92 -2.31
C ARG A 31 -4.06 13.61 -1.06
N VAL A 32 -4.77 14.61 -0.54
CA VAL A 32 -4.37 15.33 0.69
C VAL A 32 -4.39 14.39 1.91
N ALA A 33 -5.43 13.58 2.08
CA ALA A 33 -5.50 12.60 3.15
C ALA A 33 -4.38 11.55 3.08
N TRP A 34 -3.96 11.18 1.86
CA TRP A 34 -2.84 10.27 1.63
C TRP A 34 -1.48 10.93 1.94
N TYR A 35 -1.22 12.16 1.48
CA TYR A 35 -0.01 12.88 1.89
C TYR A 35 0.02 13.19 3.40
N GLY A 36 -1.14 13.28 4.05
CA GLY A 36 -1.25 13.33 5.51
C GLY A 36 -0.86 12.02 6.22
N SER A 37 -0.72 10.90 5.51
CA SER A 37 -0.33 9.61 6.10
C SER A 37 1.17 9.52 6.43
N GLU A 38 2.03 10.28 5.74
CA GLU A 38 3.44 10.47 6.15
C GLU A 38 3.51 11.17 7.53
N LEU A 39 2.55 12.06 7.82
CA LEU A 39 2.39 12.70 9.12
C LEU A 39 1.74 11.82 10.18
N LEU A 40 0.91 10.82 9.83
CA LEU A 40 0.39 9.86 10.82
C LEU A 40 1.46 8.89 11.33
N GLY A 41 2.39 8.46 10.46
CA GLY A 41 3.57 7.70 10.87
C GLY A 41 4.46 8.49 11.83
N ILE A 42 4.61 9.80 11.57
CA ILE A 42 5.36 10.73 12.43
C ILE A 42 4.59 11.04 13.73
N ALA A 43 3.28 11.29 13.69
CA ALA A 43 2.47 11.62 14.86
C ALA A 43 2.33 10.44 15.83
N ALA A 44 2.24 9.22 15.32
CA ALA A 44 2.25 8.00 16.14
C ALA A 44 3.59 7.76 16.85
N SER A 45 4.71 8.26 16.30
CA SER A 45 6.03 8.16 16.92
C SER A 45 6.20 9.05 18.17
N PHE A 46 5.39 10.11 18.30
CA PHE A 46 5.39 11.01 19.46
C PHE A 46 4.51 10.52 20.63
N LEU A 47 3.65 9.53 20.40
CA LEU A 47 2.73 9.00 21.42
C LEU A 47 3.21 7.71 22.08
N ARG A 48 4.43 7.25 21.78
CA ARG A 48 5.01 6.03 22.36
C ARG A 48 6.21 6.31 23.26
N PRO A 49 6.33 5.64 24.42
CA PRO A 49 7.62 5.49 25.11
C PRO A 49 8.62 4.76 24.20
N SER A 50 9.90 5.13 24.29
CA SER A 50 10.97 4.53 23.50
C SER A 50 10.96 3.00 23.57
N PRO A 51 11.04 2.28 22.45
CA PRO A 51 11.26 0.84 22.50
C PRO A 51 12.68 0.55 22.99
N PRO A 52 12.91 -0.59 23.66
CA PRO A 52 14.26 -1.07 23.89
C PRO A 52 14.94 -1.33 22.53
N THR A 53 16.23 -1.02 22.44
CA THR A 53 17.08 -1.27 21.29
C THR A 53 16.95 -2.74 20.87
N ILE A 54 16.20 -3.02 19.82
CA ILE A 54 16.26 -4.31 19.13
C ILE A 54 17.43 -4.19 18.17
N GLU A 55 18.48 -4.94 18.45
CA GLU A 55 19.61 -5.12 17.57
C GLU A 55 19.10 -5.53 16.18
N ALA A 56 19.59 -4.84 15.16
CA ALA A 56 19.28 -5.16 13.79
C ALA A 56 19.79 -6.58 13.51
N ASP A 57 18.86 -7.53 13.41
CA ASP A 57 19.13 -8.84 12.84
C ASP A 57 19.47 -8.61 11.36
N GLU A 58 20.77 -8.64 11.06
CA GLU A 58 21.31 -8.57 9.73
C GLU A 58 20.65 -9.66 8.90
N GLY A 59 19.85 -9.24 7.91
CA GLY A 59 19.24 -10.13 6.97
C GLY A 59 20.29 -11.06 6.39
N LYS A 60 20.10 -12.35 6.58
CA LYS A 60 20.96 -13.41 6.05
C LYS A 60 21.17 -13.21 4.55
N GLU A 61 22.31 -12.62 4.19
CA GLU A 61 22.84 -12.61 2.82
C GLU A 61 23.21 -14.05 2.47
N VAL A 62 22.29 -14.75 1.83
CA VAL A 62 22.63 -15.98 1.12
C VAL A 62 23.12 -15.55 -0.24
N ALA A 63 24.45 -15.49 -0.39
CA ALA A 63 25.10 -15.48 -1.70
C ALA A 63 24.70 -16.77 -2.42
N GLY A 64 23.86 -16.63 -3.44
CA GLY A 64 23.35 -17.71 -4.27
C GLY A 64 23.52 -17.34 -5.74
N GLU A 65 24.21 -18.22 -6.45
CA GLU A 65 24.79 -18.08 -7.79
C GLU A 65 23.85 -17.51 -8.87
N GLU A 66 24.43 -16.68 -9.73
CA GLU A 66 23.85 -16.20 -10.98
C GLU A 66 23.56 -17.39 -11.91
N GLY A 67 22.31 -17.83 -11.89
CA GLY A 67 21.78 -18.87 -12.78
C GLY A 67 20.46 -18.42 -13.40
N ALA A 68 20.54 -17.54 -14.40
CA ALA A 68 19.41 -17.14 -15.24
C ALA A 68 18.87 -18.37 -15.99
N GLY A 69 17.74 -18.90 -15.51
CA GLY A 69 17.00 -20.00 -16.12
C GLY A 69 15.64 -20.20 -15.43
N PRO A 70 14.75 -21.04 -16.00
CA PRO A 70 13.41 -21.31 -15.47
C PRO A 70 13.39 -21.73 -13.99
N SER A 71 14.49 -22.30 -13.51
CA SER A 71 14.72 -22.69 -12.12
C SER A 71 14.72 -21.51 -11.13
N GLY A 72 15.06 -20.30 -11.58
CA GLY A 72 15.05 -19.09 -10.74
C GLY A 72 13.64 -18.63 -10.44
N ARG A 73 12.74 -18.65 -11.43
CA ARG A 73 11.34 -18.25 -11.25
C ARG A 73 10.64 -19.10 -10.19
N THR A 74 10.80 -20.42 -10.22
CA THR A 74 10.17 -21.32 -9.23
C THR A 74 10.61 -20.96 -7.81
N GLN A 75 11.91 -20.70 -7.61
CA GLN A 75 12.46 -20.26 -6.32
C GLN A 75 11.89 -18.90 -5.89
N VAL A 76 11.79 -17.95 -6.81
CA VAL A 76 11.17 -16.63 -6.55
C VAL A 76 9.70 -16.79 -6.13
N VAL A 77 8.95 -17.64 -6.83
CA VAL A 77 7.54 -17.93 -6.51
C VAL A 77 7.40 -18.57 -5.13
N GLU A 78 8.27 -19.52 -4.78
CA GLU A 78 8.29 -20.14 -3.45
C GLU A 78 8.62 -19.11 -2.37
N ALA A 79 9.63 -18.27 -2.58
CA ALA A 79 10.00 -17.19 -1.67
C ALA A 79 8.83 -16.22 -1.42
N ILE A 80 8.07 -15.86 -2.47
CA ILE A 80 6.87 -15.01 -2.35
C ILE A 80 5.79 -15.72 -1.52
N LYS A 81 5.55 -17.02 -1.76
CA LYS A 81 4.56 -17.80 -0.99
C LYS A 81 4.94 -17.86 0.50
N GLU A 82 6.22 -17.97 0.81
CA GLU A 82 6.72 -17.88 2.19
C GLU A 82 6.58 -16.48 2.78
N ASP A 83 6.81 -15.43 1.99
CA ASP A 83 6.64 -14.04 2.41
C ASP A 83 5.21 -13.76 2.90
N PHE A 84 4.19 -14.41 2.30
CA PHE A 84 2.81 -14.33 2.80
C PHE A 84 2.68 -14.81 4.24
N GLN A 85 3.42 -15.84 4.66
CA GLN A 85 3.42 -16.34 6.05
C GLN A 85 4.03 -15.31 7.01
N ARG A 86 4.98 -14.50 6.52
CA ARG A 86 5.63 -13.40 7.26
C ARG A 86 4.79 -12.11 7.27
N SER A 87 3.59 -12.12 6.70
CA SER A 87 2.75 -10.93 6.53
C SER A 87 3.49 -9.77 5.85
N TYR A 88 4.34 -10.07 4.86
CA TYR A 88 5.33 -9.13 4.32
C TYR A 88 4.77 -7.77 3.85
N PHE A 89 3.53 -7.71 3.32
CA PHE A 89 2.86 -6.46 2.92
C PHE A 89 2.83 -5.40 4.02
N VAL A 90 2.83 -5.84 5.27
CA VAL A 90 2.61 -4.96 6.41
C VAL A 90 3.74 -5.02 7.43
N THR A 91 4.71 -5.91 7.26
CA THR A 91 5.89 -6.02 8.12
C THR A 91 7.17 -5.57 7.41
N GLY A 92 7.18 -5.61 6.07
CA GLY A 92 8.40 -5.41 5.27
C GLY A 92 9.38 -6.60 5.37
N ASN A 93 8.95 -7.73 5.95
CA ASN A 93 9.76 -8.94 6.02
C ASN A 93 9.57 -9.78 4.74
N LEU A 94 10.11 -9.26 3.64
CA LEU A 94 10.10 -9.88 2.31
C LEU A 94 11.50 -10.37 1.90
N THR A 95 11.53 -11.37 1.03
CA THR A 95 12.77 -11.87 0.43
C THR A 95 13.28 -10.88 -0.62
N LEU A 96 14.32 -10.10 -0.30
CA LEU A 96 14.80 -9.05 -1.21
C LEU A 96 15.29 -9.59 -2.56
N ASN A 97 15.97 -10.74 -2.55
CA ASN A 97 16.53 -11.34 -3.77
C ASN A 97 15.45 -11.82 -4.77
N ALA A 98 14.19 -11.88 -4.34
CA ALA A 98 13.05 -12.21 -5.22
C ALA A 98 12.61 -11.04 -6.12
N TYR A 99 13.11 -9.83 -5.87
CA TYR A 99 12.68 -8.60 -6.55
C TYR A 99 13.87 -7.88 -7.19
N GLU A 100 13.58 -7.14 -8.27
CA GLU A 100 14.53 -6.16 -8.82
C GLU A 100 14.69 -4.97 -7.87
N GLU A 101 15.89 -4.36 -7.85
CA GLU A 101 16.15 -3.20 -7.01
C GLU A 101 15.26 -2.01 -7.37
N ASP A 102 14.99 -1.80 -8.66
CA ASP A 102 14.15 -0.74 -9.20
C ASP A 102 12.70 -1.17 -9.46
N CYS A 103 12.29 -2.31 -8.90
CA CYS A 103 10.95 -2.87 -9.06
C CYS A 103 9.86 -1.82 -8.85
N GLU A 104 8.86 -1.83 -9.72
CA GLU A 104 7.68 -0.98 -9.61
C GLU A 104 6.65 -1.62 -8.69
N PHE A 105 6.25 -0.88 -7.66
CA PHE A 105 5.18 -1.25 -6.74
C PHE A 105 3.97 -0.35 -7.00
N ALA A 106 2.83 -0.96 -7.25
CA ALA A 106 1.58 -0.27 -7.52
C ALA A 106 0.45 -0.84 -6.68
N ASP A 107 -0.42 0.03 -6.21
CA ASP A 107 -1.65 -0.30 -5.52
C ASP A 107 -2.79 0.59 -6.06
N PRO A 108 -4.05 0.43 -5.61
CA PRO A 108 -5.12 1.29 -6.10
C PRO A 108 -4.91 2.79 -5.81
N ALA A 109 -4.10 3.15 -4.80
CA ALA A 109 -3.81 4.53 -4.39
C ALA A 109 -2.70 5.20 -5.21
N GLY A 110 -1.73 4.46 -5.73
CA GLY A 110 -0.69 4.98 -6.63
C GLY A 110 0.39 3.96 -6.95
N SER A 111 1.48 4.42 -7.58
CA SER A 111 2.66 3.59 -7.84
C SER A 111 3.96 4.33 -7.55
N PHE A 112 5.01 3.57 -7.29
CA PHE A 112 6.37 4.05 -7.09
C PHE A 112 7.38 2.96 -7.46
N LYS A 113 8.64 3.35 -7.65
CA LYS A 113 9.76 2.41 -7.87
C LYS A 113 10.69 2.34 -6.68
N GLY A 114 11.30 1.17 -6.48
CA GLY A 114 12.39 0.94 -5.54
C GLY A 114 12.05 -0.04 -4.41
N LEU A 115 12.77 -1.17 -4.36
CA LEU A 115 12.58 -2.24 -3.38
C LEU A 115 12.83 -1.78 -1.94
N GLN A 116 13.89 -1.02 -1.70
CA GLN A 116 14.20 -0.49 -0.37
C GLN A 116 13.13 0.49 0.14
N ARG A 117 12.53 1.27 -0.79
CA ARG A 117 11.41 2.15 -0.47
C ARG A 117 10.19 1.34 -0.08
N PHE A 118 9.87 0.28 -0.82
CA PHE A 118 8.77 -0.63 -0.48
C PHE A 118 8.95 -1.25 0.90
N LYS A 119 10.11 -1.87 1.16
CA LYS A 119 10.45 -2.47 2.46
C LYS A 119 10.22 -1.47 3.61
N ARG A 120 10.78 -0.27 3.50
CA ARG A 120 10.64 0.78 4.53
C ARG A 120 9.18 1.19 4.76
N ASN A 121 8.40 1.36 3.68
CA ASN A 121 6.98 1.71 3.80
C ASN A 121 6.20 0.63 4.56
N CYS A 122 6.41 -0.64 4.19
CA CYS A 122 5.78 -1.77 4.87
C CYS A 122 6.21 -1.88 6.33
N SER A 123 7.51 -1.74 6.64
CA SER A 123 8.00 -1.78 8.03
C SER A 123 7.45 -0.64 8.88
N ASN A 124 7.35 0.58 8.34
CA ASN A 124 6.73 1.71 9.03
C ASN A 124 5.25 1.44 9.34
N PHE A 125 4.52 0.85 8.40
CA PHE A 125 3.14 0.45 8.63
C PHE A 125 3.04 -0.65 9.71
N GLY A 126 4.00 -1.59 9.73
CA GLY A 126 4.08 -2.65 10.73
C GLY A 126 4.17 -2.15 12.18
N LEU A 127 4.79 -1.00 12.41
CA LEU A 127 4.87 -0.38 13.75
C LEU A 127 3.50 0.00 14.31
N LEU A 128 2.51 0.19 13.44
CA LEU A 128 1.12 0.53 13.78
C LEU A 128 0.24 -0.72 14.03
N LEU A 129 0.80 -1.92 13.91
CA LEU A 129 0.06 -3.17 14.06
C LEU A 129 0.35 -3.82 15.42
N VAL A 130 -0.71 -4.27 16.07
CA VAL A 130 -0.62 -5.16 17.24
C VAL A 130 -0.52 -6.61 16.78
N LYS A 131 -1.30 -6.97 15.76
CA LYS A 131 -1.34 -8.30 15.18
C LYS A 131 -1.73 -8.21 13.72
N SER A 132 -1.08 -8.98 12.86
CA SER A 132 -1.50 -9.20 11.48
C SER A 132 -1.81 -10.69 11.25
N ASN A 133 -2.73 -10.94 10.34
CA ASN A 133 -2.96 -12.25 9.77
C ASN A 133 -3.12 -12.09 8.27
N MET A 134 -2.20 -12.69 7.54
CA MET A 134 -2.21 -12.73 6.10
C MET A 134 -2.26 -14.19 5.66
N LYS A 135 -3.16 -14.50 4.73
CA LYS A 135 -3.29 -15.84 4.17
C LYS A 135 -3.34 -15.77 2.66
N LEU A 136 -2.38 -16.44 2.01
CA LEU A 136 -2.48 -16.78 0.60
C LEU A 136 -3.55 -17.87 0.44
N THR A 137 -4.55 -17.59 -0.38
CA THR A 137 -5.73 -18.44 -0.57
C THR A 137 -5.69 -19.21 -1.88
N LYS A 138 -5.08 -18.62 -2.92
CA LYS A 138 -4.90 -19.22 -4.23
C LYS A 138 -3.65 -18.64 -4.87
N TRP A 139 -2.94 -19.45 -5.64
CA TRP A 139 -1.86 -19.02 -6.52
C TRP A 139 -2.19 -19.44 -7.94
N GLU A 140 -2.02 -18.55 -8.89
CA GLU A 140 -2.15 -18.81 -10.32
C GLU A 140 -0.83 -18.45 -10.99
N ASP A 141 -0.33 -19.34 -11.84
CA ASP A 141 0.93 -19.15 -12.53
C ASP A 141 0.66 -19.00 -14.03
N PHE A 142 1.16 -17.91 -14.61
CA PHE A 142 1.05 -17.57 -16.03
C PHE A 142 2.44 -17.47 -16.65
N GLU A 143 2.55 -17.30 -17.97
CA GLU A 143 3.86 -17.27 -18.63
C GLU A 143 4.75 -16.10 -18.16
N ASP A 144 4.19 -14.91 -17.97
CA ASP A 144 4.93 -13.68 -17.65
C ASP A 144 4.75 -13.22 -16.19
N LYS A 145 3.75 -13.77 -15.48
CA LYS A 145 3.40 -13.35 -14.12
C LYS A 145 2.87 -14.46 -13.24
N GLY A 146 2.97 -14.24 -11.93
CA GLY A 146 2.27 -15.00 -10.90
C GLY A 146 1.17 -14.14 -10.30
N VAL A 147 0.05 -14.76 -9.90
CA VAL A 147 -1.05 -14.07 -9.23
C VAL A 147 -1.36 -14.74 -7.91
N GLY A 148 -1.14 -14.02 -6.81
CA GLY A 148 -1.44 -14.47 -5.46
C GLY A 148 -2.73 -13.84 -4.93
N HIS A 149 -3.77 -14.64 -4.68
CA HIS A 149 -5.00 -14.18 -4.05
C HIS A 149 -4.91 -14.31 -2.54
N TRP A 150 -5.23 -13.25 -1.82
CA TRP A 150 -4.99 -13.19 -0.38
C TRP A 150 -6.19 -12.64 0.40
N ARG A 151 -6.22 -13.04 1.67
CA ARG A 151 -7.06 -12.44 2.71
C ARG A 151 -6.15 -11.87 3.79
N PHE A 152 -6.43 -10.64 4.17
CA PHE A 152 -5.69 -9.90 5.17
C PHE A 152 -6.61 -9.43 6.29
N SER A 153 -6.09 -9.46 7.51
CA SER A 153 -6.66 -8.74 8.63
C SER A 153 -5.57 -8.26 9.59
N CYS A 154 -5.78 -7.14 10.25
CA CYS A 154 -4.91 -6.71 11.33
C CYS A 154 -5.68 -5.95 12.41
N VAL A 155 -5.08 -5.92 13.61
CA VAL A 155 -5.50 -5.06 14.72
C VAL A 155 -4.47 -3.93 14.81
N MET A 156 -4.93 -2.68 14.70
CA MET A 156 -4.03 -1.52 14.78
C MET A 156 -3.84 -1.07 16.25
N SER A 157 -2.73 -0.42 16.53
CA SER A 157 -2.31 0.02 17.87
C SER A 157 -2.97 1.31 18.38
N PHE A 158 -3.98 1.83 17.68
CA PHE A 158 -4.75 3.00 18.12
C PHE A 158 -5.55 2.71 19.41
N PRO A 159 -5.93 3.74 20.21
CA PRO A 159 -6.65 3.56 21.47
C PRO A 159 -7.96 2.74 21.35
N TRP A 160 -8.67 2.88 20.23
CA TRP A 160 -9.91 2.14 19.95
C TRP A 160 -9.70 0.82 19.19
N ARG A 161 -8.44 0.40 19.01
CA ARG A 161 -7.96 -0.85 18.41
C ARG A 161 -8.75 -1.29 17.17
N PRO A 162 -8.80 -0.47 16.10
CA PRO A 162 -9.60 -0.80 14.94
C PRO A 162 -9.08 -2.08 14.28
N ILE A 163 -10.00 -2.85 13.72
CA ILE A 163 -9.71 -4.05 12.95
C ILE A 163 -9.86 -3.72 11.47
N LEU A 164 -8.78 -3.90 10.71
CA LEU A 164 -8.82 -3.85 9.26
C LEU A 164 -8.98 -5.26 8.70
N SER A 165 -9.79 -5.38 7.66
CA SER A 165 -9.87 -6.62 6.89
C SER A 165 -10.10 -6.32 5.42
N ALA A 166 -9.29 -6.97 4.59
CA ALA A 166 -9.32 -6.85 3.15
C ALA A 166 -9.15 -8.22 2.50
N THR A 167 -9.64 -8.32 1.28
CA THR A 167 -9.27 -9.39 0.35
C THR A 167 -8.81 -8.74 -0.94
N GLY A 168 -8.00 -9.46 -1.68
CA GLY A 168 -7.45 -8.95 -2.92
C GLY A 168 -6.62 -10.00 -3.62
N TYR A 169 -5.95 -9.55 -4.66
CA TYR A 169 -4.93 -10.32 -5.32
C TYR A 169 -3.78 -9.41 -5.70
N THR A 170 -2.65 -10.05 -5.95
CA THR A 170 -1.43 -9.36 -6.30
C THR A 170 -0.83 -10.02 -7.52
N GLU A 171 -0.45 -9.21 -8.50
CA GLU A 171 0.25 -9.65 -9.69
C GLU A 171 1.75 -9.39 -9.54
N TYR A 172 2.55 -10.42 -9.79
CA TYR A 172 4.00 -10.38 -9.77
C TYR A 172 4.50 -10.63 -11.19
N TYR A 173 4.93 -9.58 -11.87
CA TYR A 173 5.49 -9.68 -13.21
C TYR A 173 6.98 -9.98 -13.11
N PHE A 174 7.42 -11.02 -13.80
CA PHE A 174 8.81 -11.47 -13.76
C PHE A 174 9.60 -10.85 -14.91
N ASN A 175 10.82 -10.41 -14.61
CA ASN A 175 11.79 -10.07 -15.64
C ASN A 175 12.24 -11.36 -16.35
N ALA A 176 12.23 -11.36 -17.67
CA ALA A 176 12.54 -12.54 -18.47
C ALA A 176 14.01 -13.00 -18.35
N ASP A 177 14.93 -12.05 -18.13
CA ASP A 177 16.36 -12.31 -18.06
C ASP A 177 16.77 -12.78 -16.66
N SER A 178 16.33 -12.08 -15.61
CA SER A 178 16.74 -12.38 -14.23
C SER A 178 15.83 -13.38 -13.52
N GLY A 179 14.58 -13.53 -13.96
CA GLY A 179 13.53 -14.28 -13.28
C GLY A 179 12.97 -13.62 -12.01
N LYS A 180 13.45 -12.44 -11.63
CA LYS A 180 12.99 -11.69 -10.44
C LYS A 180 11.74 -10.87 -10.73
N VAL A 181 11.04 -10.46 -9.69
CA VAL A 181 9.88 -9.57 -9.81
C VAL A 181 10.32 -8.15 -10.17
N SER A 182 9.92 -7.68 -11.35
CA SER A 182 10.17 -6.31 -11.83
C SER A 182 8.99 -5.38 -11.62
N ARG A 183 7.79 -5.93 -11.47
CA ARG A 183 6.59 -5.16 -11.16
C ARG A 183 5.64 -5.95 -10.26
N HIS A 184 5.16 -5.29 -9.22
CA HIS A 184 4.34 -5.82 -8.15
C HIS A 184 3.09 -4.95 -8.03
N VAL A 185 1.94 -5.49 -8.45
CA VAL A 185 0.68 -4.74 -8.55
C VAL A 185 -0.37 -5.34 -7.64
N GLU A 186 -0.86 -4.56 -6.69
CA GLU A 186 -1.92 -4.95 -5.77
C GLU A 186 -3.30 -4.50 -6.24
N HIS A 187 -4.27 -5.40 -6.07
CA HIS A 187 -5.68 -5.16 -6.36
C HIS A 187 -6.52 -5.50 -5.13
N TRP A 188 -7.13 -4.48 -4.54
CA TRP A 188 -7.96 -4.63 -3.34
C TRP A 188 -9.44 -4.75 -3.75
N ASN A 189 -10.12 -5.81 -3.28
CA ASN A 189 -11.54 -6.02 -3.52
C ASN A 189 -12.43 -5.13 -2.63
N VAL A 190 -11.84 -4.31 -1.77
CA VAL A 190 -12.54 -3.39 -0.88
C VAL A 190 -12.30 -1.95 -1.34
N PRO A 191 -13.37 -1.12 -1.48
CA PRO A 191 -13.22 0.29 -1.80
C PRO A 191 -12.33 1.00 -0.78
N LYS A 192 -11.48 1.92 -1.23
CA LYS A 192 -10.57 2.70 -0.35
C LYS A 192 -11.29 3.34 0.84
N MET A 193 -12.48 3.90 0.59
CA MET A 193 -13.30 4.51 1.64
C MET A 193 -13.86 3.50 2.64
N ALA A 194 -14.05 2.24 2.25
CA ALA A 194 -14.45 1.19 3.18
C ALA A 194 -13.30 0.84 4.14
N LEU A 195 -12.07 0.73 3.62
CA LEU A 195 -10.87 0.54 4.45
C LEU A 195 -10.64 1.71 5.40
N LEU A 196 -10.74 2.94 4.92
CA LEU A 196 -10.61 4.13 5.76
C LEU A 196 -11.66 4.15 6.88
N LYS A 197 -12.91 3.81 6.57
CA LYS A 197 -13.98 3.69 7.58
C LYS A 197 -13.70 2.60 8.62
N GLN A 198 -12.96 1.54 8.29
CA GLN A 198 -12.55 0.53 9.28
C GLN A 198 -11.54 1.12 10.29
N ILE A 199 -10.62 1.98 9.85
CA ILE A 199 -9.65 2.65 10.75
C ILE A 199 -10.38 3.48 11.81
N PHE A 200 -11.46 4.18 11.46
CA PHE A 200 -12.22 5.02 12.40
C PHE A 200 -13.33 4.29 13.15
N ARG A 201 -13.56 3.00 12.86
CA ARG A 201 -14.57 2.21 13.57
C ARG A 201 -13.95 1.63 14.84
N PRO A 202 -14.47 1.98 16.03
CA PRO A 202 -14.07 1.33 17.26
C PRO A 202 -14.45 -0.15 17.19
N THR A 203 -13.54 -1.01 17.60
CA THR A 203 -13.88 -2.42 17.79
C THR A 203 -14.84 -2.50 18.97
N ARG A 204 -16.01 -3.14 18.79
CA ARG A 204 -16.95 -3.41 19.89
C ARG A 204 -16.30 -4.40 20.86
N TRP A 205 -15.40 -3.90 21.70
CA TRP A 205 -14.97 -4.65 22.87
C TRP A 205 -16.05 -4.43 23.92
N VAL A 206 -16.96 -5.41 24.03
CA VAL A 206 -17.78 -5.56 25.23
C VAL A 206 -16.77 -5.79 26.35
N TRP A 207 -16.71 -4.85 27.29
CA TRP A 207 -16.07 -5.09 28.57
C TRP A 207 -16.82 -6.26 29.23
N SER A 208 -16.32 -7.48 29.07
CA SER A 208 -16.63 -8.52 30.04
C SER A 208 -15.93 -8.11 31.32
N ASN A 209 -16.66 -7.39 32.18
CA ASN A 209 -16.34 -7.32 33.59
C ASN A 209 -16.37 -8.75 34.12
N SER A 210 -15.23 -9.45 34.10
CA SER A 210 -14.99 -10.46 35.11
C SER A 210 -14.64 -9.72 36.39
N ALA A 211 -15.71 -9.31 37.07
CA ALA A 211 -15.65 -8.94 38.47
C ALA A 211 -14.99 -10.07 39.26
N ALA A 212 -14.27 -9.64 40.30
CA ALA A 212 -13.63 -10.46 41.31
C ALA A 212 -14.44 -11.71 41.71
N SER A 213 -13.73 -12.80 41.93
CA SER A 213 -14.03 -13.77 42.99
C SER A 213 -12.72 -14.22 43.60
#